data_AF-A0A6G3S7V5-F1
#
_entry.id   AF-A0A6G3S7V5-F1
#
_cell.length_a   1.000
_cell.length_b   1.000
_cell.length_c   1.000
_cell.angle_alpha   90.00
_cell.angle_beta   90.00
_cell.angle_gamma   90.00
#
_symmetry.space_group_name_H-M   'P 1'
#
loop_
_entity.id
_entity.type
_entity.pdbx_description
1 polymer ?
#
loop_
_entity_poly.entity_id
_entity_poly.type
_entity_poly.pdbx_seq_one_letter_code
_entity_poly.pdbx_strand_id
1 'polypeptide(L)'
;EAAPRVPLQGRPGVPRQRTQTERGPGQKVTGGDISALRSVSELFRALDHAYGGGHARQALVRYLEHEAEPMLRGTYGEQTGRRLFCAVADLTRLAGWTSYDIAAHGLAQRYFVQALRLSQAAGDRMYGSYVLVTMSRQAVYLGHGREAVQLARVAQQGVGPSAPPVVQALLHAVEARGHGVLGEIRACTGSLVRAERALEAARAGDDVPHWARLFDEAQLADEF
;
A
#
# COMPACT_ATOMS: atom_id res chain seq x y z
N GLU A 1 -2.78 47.31 53.98
CA GLU A 1 -3.66 46.52 53.09
C GLU A 1 -3.01 46.49 51.71
N ALA A 2 -2.35 45.38 51.35
CA ALA A 2 -1.55 45.26 50.13
C ALA A 2 -2.21 44.24 49.19
N ALA A 3 -2.62 44.70 48.00
CA ALA A 3 -3.29 43.89 47.00
C ALA A 3 -2.33 42.84 46.40
N PRO A 4 -2.79 41.59 46.13
CA PRO A 4 -1.94 40.56 45.56
C PRO A 4 -1.72 40.80 44.05
N ARG A 5 -0.46 40.68 43.60
CA ARG A 5 -0.08 40.76 42.19
C ARG A 5 -0.48 39.47 41.47
N VAL A 6 -1.29 39.60 40.42
CA VAL A 6 -1.67 38.51 39.51
C VAL A 6 -0.46 38.15 38.61
N PRO A 7 -0.11 36.87 38.42
CA PRO A 7 0.96 36.47 37.50
C PRO A 7 0.51 36.68 36.05
N LEU A 8 1.39 37.27 35.22
CA LEU A 8 1.19 37.40 33.78
C LEU A 8 1.20 36.01 33.14
N GLN A 9 0.03 35.55 32.67
CA GLN A 9 -0.08 34.35 31.84
C GLN A 9 0.68 34.57 30.52
N GLY A 10 1.68 33.73 30.28
CA GLY A 10 2.41 33.69 29.02
C GLY A 10 1.46 33.36 27.88
N ARG A 11 1.52 34.15 26.81
CA ARG A 11 0.76 33.91 25.58
C ARG A 11 1.08 32.50 25.05
N PRO A 12 0.09 31.66 24.74
CA PRO A 12 0.36 30.40 24.06
C PRO A 12 0.96 30.71 22.70
N GLY A 13 2.18 30.22 22.45
CA GLY A 13 2.86 30.34 21.18
C GLY A 13 2.03 29.66 20.10
N VAL A 14 1.47 30.45 19.19
CA VAL A 14 0.80 29.95 17.99
C VAL A 14 1.81 29.06 17.23
N PRO A 15 1.47 27.81 16.88
CA PRO A 15 2.33 26.99 16.05
C PRO A 15 2.58 27.73 14.73
N ARG A 16 3.86 27.98 14.41
CA ARG A 16 4.24 28.56 13.12
C ARG A 16 3.63 27.69 12.01
N GLN A 17 2.72 28.27 11.22
CA GLN A 17 2.36 27.71 9.93
C GLN A 17 3.66 27.48 9.17
N ARG A 18 3.93 26.22 8.79
CA ARG A 18 4.92 25.95 7.75
C ARG A 18 4.42 26.65 6.50
N THR A 19 4.99 27.81 6.21
CA THR A 19 4.88 28.45 4.91
C THR A 19 5.17 27.38 3.85
N GLN A 20 4.34 27.28 2.83
CA GLN A 20 4.58 26.44 1.65
C GLN A 20 5.92 26.87 1.02
N THR A 21 7.03 26.32 1.50
CA THR A 21 8.26 26.26 0.73
C THR A 21 8.12 25.05 -0.15
N GLU A 22 7.81 25.28 -1.43
CA GLU A 22 8.05 24.31 -2.49
C GLU A 22 9.44 23.69 -2.24
N ARG A 23 9.49 22.35 -2.10
CA ARG A 23 10.78 21.67 -1.91
C ARG A 23 11.58 21.82 -3.19
N GLY A 24 12.62 22.64 -3.16
CA GLY A 24 13.54 22.79 -4.28
C GLY A 24 14.35 21.51 -4.55
N PRO A 25 14.81 21.30 -5.79
CA PRO A 25 15.68 20.17 -6.13
C PRO A 25 16.95 20.15 -5.25
N GLY A 26 17.38 18.95 -4.85
CA GLY A 26 18.60 18.76 -4.04
C GLY A 26 18.41 18.89 -2.52
N GLN A 27 17.21 19.21 -2.03
CA GLN A 27 16.94 19.23 -0.58
C GLN A 27 17.17 17.85 0.06
N LYS A 28 17.75 17.86 1.27
CA LYS A 28 18.05 16.64 2.03
C LYS A 28 16.76 16.04 2.60
N VAL A 29 16.49 14.77 2.27
CA VAL A 29 15.35 14.04 2.83
C VAL A 29 15.70 13.50 4.22
N THR A 30 14.83 13.77 5.18
CA THR A 30 15.00 13.37 6.58
C THR A 30 14.09 12.21 6.97
N GLY A 31 14.39 11.57 8.10
CA GLY A 31 13.49 10.55 8.66
C GLY A 31 12.10 11.10 8.99
N GLY A 32 12.00 12.37 9.39
CA GLY A 32 10.72 13.04 9.67
C GLY A 32 9.86 13.20 8.42
N ASP A 33 10.48 13.44 7.26
CA ASP A 33 9.77 13.52 5.98
C ASP A 33 9.13 12.17 5.61
N ILE A 34 9.88 11.08 5.79
CA ILE A 34 9.38 9.73 5.53
C ILE A 34 8.27 9.35 6.52
N SER A 35 8.41 9.73 7.79
CA SER A 35 7.34 9.54 8.78
C SER A 35 6.07 10.30 8.38
N ALA A 36 6.19 11.54 7.87
CA ALA A 36 5.05 12.29 7.37
C ALA A 36 4.37 11.61 6.17
N LEU A 37 5.14 11.10 5.20
CA LEU A 37 4.58 10.31 4.08
C LEU A 37 3.76 9.12 4.58
N ARG A 38 4.27 8.38 5.57
CA ARG A 38 3.58 7.21 6.15
C ARG A 38 2.29 7.59 6.86
N SER A 39 2.31 8.64 7.68
CA SER A 39 1.09 9.13 8.34
C SER A 39 0.04 9.60 7.34
N VAL A 40 0.46 10.21 6.23
CA VAL A 40 -0.45 10.60 5.15
C VAL A 40 -1.01 9.36 4.44
N SER A 41 -0.22 8.31 4.22
CA SER A 41 -0.73 7.04 3.68
C SER A 41 -1.77 6.39 4.59
N GLU A 42 -1.59 6.46 5.91
CA GLU A 42 -2.56 5.95 6.90
C GLU A 42 -3.86 6.78 6.87
N LEU A 43 -3.74 8.10 6.82
CA LEU A 43 -4.89 9.00 6.70
C LEU A 43 -5.71 8.72 5.44
N PHE A 44 -5.06 8.61 4.28
CA PHE A 44 -5.78 8.33 3.03
C PHE A 44 -6.43 6.95 3.02
N ARG A 45 -5.80 5.92 3.62
CA ARG A 45 -6.45 4.63 3.82
C ARG A 45 -7.68 4.76 4.71
N ALA A 46 -7.61 5.48 5.82
CA ALA A 46 -8.75 5.65 6.71
C ALA A 46 -9.93 6.33 6.00
N LEU A 47 -9.64 7.34 5.18
CA LEU A 47 -10.65 8.01 4.34
C LEU A 47 -11.25 7.07 3.29
N ASP A 48 -10.41 6.27 2.63
CA ASP A 48 -10.84 5.25 1.66
C ASP A 48 -11.77 4.21 2.30
N HIS A 49 -11.44 3.70 3.49
CA HIS A 49 -12.29 2.75 4.21
C HIS A 49 -13.61 3.39 4.67
N ALA A 50 -13.60 4.67 5.06
CA ALA A 50 -14.79 5.35 5.59
C ALA A 50 -15.75 5.86 4.50
N TYR A 51 -15.22 6.30 3.35
CA TYR A 51 -15.99 7.04 2.33
C TYR A 51 -15.80 6.50 0.90
N GLY A 52 -15.01 5.45 0.70
CA GLY A 52 -14.65 4.90 -0.61
C GLY A 52 -13.55 5.70 -1.34
N GLY A 53 -12.87 5.07 -2.30
CA GLY A 53 -11.64 5.62 -2.88
C GLY A 53 -11.77 6.85 -3.77
N GLY A 54 -12.98 7.19 -4.23
CA GLY A 54 -13.19 8.39 -5.05
C GLY A 54 -12.93 9.71 -4.30
N HIS A 55 -13.25 9.77 -3.00
CA HIS A 55 -13.32 11.03 -2.25
C HIS A 55 -11.98 11.73 -2.06
N ALA A 56 -10.91 10.98 -1.81
CA ALA A 56 -9.62 11.55 -1.43
C ALA A 56 -8.58 11.52 -2.57
N ARG A 57 -8.93 10.98 -3.74
CA ARG A 57 -8.01 10.75 -4.86
C ARG A 57 -7.28 12.02 -5.31
N GLN A 58 -7.99 13.13 -5.52
CA GLN A 58 -7.37 14.36 -6.01
C GLN A 58 -6.35 14.92 -5.02
N ALA A 59 -6.64 14.86 -3.72
CA ALA A 59 -5.72 15.29 -2.68
C ALA A 59 -4.48 14.38 -2.62
N LEU A 60 -4.67 13.07 -2.77
CA LEU A 60 -3.56 12.10 -2.81
C LEU A 60 -2.64 12.32 -4.01
N VAL A 61 -3.20 12.55 -5.21
CA VAL A 61 -2.40 12.83 -6.42
C VAL A 61 -1.61 14.13 -6.25
N ARG A 62 -2.24 15.21 -5.75
CA ARG A 62 -1.52 16.46 -5.48
C ARG A 62 -0.39 16.26 -4.47
N TYR A 63 -0.60 15.44 -3.44
CA TYR A 63 0.44 15.13 -2.45
C TYR A 63 1.62 14.36 -3.07
N LEU A 64 1.33 13.41 -3.97
CA LEU A 64 2.39 12.71 -4.73
C LEU A 64 3.21 13.68 -5.58
N GLU A 65 2.56 14.60 -6.29
CA GLU A 65 3.20 15.57 -7.19
C GLU A 65 4.02 16.64 -6.43
N HIS A 66 3.49 17.17 -5.33
CA HIS A 66 4.06 18.35 -4.66
C HIS A 66 4.97 17.99 -3.48
N GLU A 67 4.82 16.80 -2.88
CA GLU A 67 5.64 16.37 -1.75
C GLU A 67 6.54 15.18 -2.11
N ALA A 68 5.96 14.08 -2.59
CA ALA A 68 6.72 12.84 -2.79
C ALA A 68 7.70 12.94 -3.96
N GLU A 69 7.28 13.49 -5.10
CA GLU A 69 8.12 13.62 -6.30
C GLU A 69 9.37 14.50 -6.06
N PRO A 70 9.27 15.68 -5.42
CA PRO A 70 10.45 16.45 -5.02
C PRO A 70 11.37 15.70 -4.05
N MET A 71 10.82 14.95 -3.10
CA MET A 71 11.64 14.14 -2.18
C MET A 71 12.42 13.05 -2.93
N LEU A 72 11.82 12.39 -3.93
CA LEU A 72 12.50 11.39 -4.76
C LEU A 72 13.63 11.98 -5.61
N ARG A 73 13.61 13.29 -5.88
CA ARG A 73 14.69 14.04 -6.55
C ARG A 73 15.64 14.75 -5.57
N GLY A 74 15.43 14.55 -4.28
CA GLY A 74 16.25 15.13 -3.22
C GLY A 74 17.59 14.39 -3.02
N THR A 75 18.28 14.73 -1.94
CA THR A 75 19.53 14.07 -1.54
C THR A 75 19.29 13.17 -0.31
N TYR A 76 19.78 11.93 -0.38
CA TYR A 76 19.66 10.95 0.70
C TYR A 76 20.67 9.81 0.50
N GLY A 77 21.06 9.17 1.61
CA GLY A 77 21.84 7.94 1.57
C GLY A 77 20.97 6.71 1.27
N GLU A 78 21.59 5.57 1.01
CA GLU A 78 20.92 4.33 0.58
C GLU A 78 19.79 3.90 1.52
N GLN A 79 20.03 3.87 2.83
CA GLN A 79 19.02 3.43 3.81
C GLN A 79 17.79 4.36 3.84
N THR A 80 18.01 5.67 3.79
CA THR A 80 16.95 6.67 3.72
C THR A 80 16.20 6.57 2.39
N GLY A 81 16.94 6.37 1.29
CA GLY A 81 16.38 6.14 -0.05
C GLY A 81 15.42 4.94 -0.05
N ARG A 82 15.85 3.77 0.41
CA ARG A 82 14.98 2.58 0.48
C ARG A 82 13.68 2.85 1.24
N ARG A 83 13.78 3.47 2.41
CA ARG A 83 12.60 3.83 3.24
C ARG A 83 11.68 4.84 2.56
N LEU A 84 12.25 5.81 1.82
CA LEU A 84 11.50 6.78 1.03
C LEU A 84 10.77 6.07 -0.11
N PHE A 85 11.47 5.26 -0.91
CA PHE A 85 10.88 4.49 -2.00
C PHE A 85 9.75 3.56 -1.53
N CYS A 86 9.89 2.89 -0.38
CA CYS A 86 8.79 2.13 0.23
C CYS A 86 7.56 3.01 0.52
N ALA A 87 7.76 4.17 1.15
CA ALA A 87 6.65 5.06 1.53
C ALA A 87 5.95 5.65 0.30
N VAL A 88 6.71 5.99 -0.75
CA VAL A 88 6.13 6.53 -1.99
C VAL A 88 5.48 5.42 -2.83
N ALA A 89 6.04 4.21 -2.85
CA ALA A 89 5.39 3.04 -3.47
C ALA A 89 4.00 2.84 -2.86
N ASP A 90 3.88 3.04 -1.55
CA ASP A 90 2.63 2.88 -0.83
C ASP A 90 1.54 3.89 -1.22
N LEU A 91 1.89 5.19 -1.21
CA LEU A 91 1.00 6.24 -1.68
C LEU A 91 0.63 6.06 -3.15
N THR A 92 1.60 5.64 -3.99
CA THR A 92 1.38 5.43 -5.43
C THR A 92 0.41 4.27 -5.67
N ARG A 93 0.55 3.16 -4.93
CA ARG A 93 -0.42 2.05 -5.01
C ARG A 93 -1.80 2.50 -4.56
N LEU A 94 -1.91 3.32 -3.52
CA LEU A 94 -3.19 3.88 -3.07
C LEU A 94 -3.82 4.81 -4.12
N ALA A 95 -3.02 5.58 -4.88
CA ALA A 95 -3.50 6.36 -6.01
C ALA A 95 -4.02 5.46 -7.15
N GLY A 96 -3.39 4.30 -7.34
CA GLY A 96 -3.89 3.25 -8.23
C GLY A 96 -5.22 2.67 -7.75
N TRP A 97 -5.34 2.33 -6.47
CA TRP A 97 -6.54 1.79 -5.84
C TRP A 97 -7.74 2.75 -5.94
N THR A 98 -7.55 4.01 -5.54
CA THR A 98 -8.57 5.05 -5.65
C THR A 98 -8.96 5.35 -7.10
N SER A 99 -8.06 5.14 -8.07
CA SER A 99 -8.38 5.22 -9.50
C SER A 99 -9.15 4.00 -10.00
N TYR A 100 -8.90 2.82 -9.42
CA TYR A 100 -9.64 1.60 -9.70
C TYR A 100 -11.11 1.73 -9.26
N ASP A 101 -11.37 2.29 -8.07
CA ASP A 101 -12.72 2.47 -7.52
C ASP A 101 -13.63 3.36 -8.37
N ILE A 102 -13.05 4.32 -9.09
CA ILE A 102 -13.77 5.19 -10.03
C ILE A 102 -13.79 4.64 -11.47
N ALA A 103 -13.49 3.35 -11.64
CA ALA A 103 -13.40 2.64 -12.91
C ALA A 103 -12.37 3.20 -13.92
N ALA A 104 -11.39 4.00 -13.48
CA ALA A 104 -10.31 4.50 -14.31
C ALA A 104 -9.18 3.45 -14.43
N HIS A 105 -9.51 2.24 -14.89
CA HIS A 105 -8.64 1.05 -14.80
C HIS A 105 -7.28 1.19 -15.51
N GLY A 106 -7.23 1.83 -16.68
CA GLY A 106 -5.96 2.07 -17.38
C GLY A 106 -5.05 3.02 -16.60
N LEU A 107 -5.62 4.00 -15.89
CA LEU A 107 -4.85 4.88 -15.01
C LEU A 107 -4.40 4.15 -13.74
N ALA A 108 -5.28 3.34 -13.15
CA ALA A 108 -4.93 2.49 -12.02
C ALA A 108 -3.73 1.59 -12.33
N GLN A 109 -3.73 0.93 -13.49
CA GLN A 109 -2.63 0.07 -13.94
C GLN A 109 -1.30 0.82 -14.04
N ARG A 110 -1.31 2.07 -14.56
CA ARG A 110 -0.10 2.91 -14.63
C ARG A 110 0.46 3.20 -13.24
N TYR A 111 -0.39 3.53 -12.27
CA TYR A 111 0.03 3.73 -10.89
C TYR A 111 0.55 2.44 -10.25
N PHE A 112 -0.10 1.29 -10.47
CA PHE A 112 0.40 0.02 -9.94
C PHE A 112 1.77 -0.35 -10.51
N VAL A 113 2.00 -0.18 -11.81
CA VAL A 113 3.32 -0.39 -12.43
C VAL A 113 4.37 0.55 -11.82
N GLN A 114 4.02 1.82 -11.57
CA GLN A 114 4.92 2.75 -10.90
C GLN A 114 5.23 2.32 -9.46
N ALA A 115 4.21 1.91 -8.69
CA ALA A 115 4.39 1.39 -7.34
C ALA A 115 5.27 0.14 -7.30
N LEU A 116 5.14 -0.76 -8.28
CA LEU A 116 6.00 -1.94 -8.41
C LEU A 116 7.46 -1.58 -8.69
N ARG A 117 7.72 -0.58 -9.54
CA ARG A 117 9.08 -0.08 -9.78
C ARG A 117 9.68 0.59 -8.54
N LEU A 118 8.86 1.34 -7.80
CA LEU A 118 9.28 1.98 -6.55
C LEU A 118 9.60 0.94 -5.46
N SER A 119 8.81 -0.13 -5.33
CA SER A 119 9.11 -1.21 -4.38
C SER A 119 10.37 -1.99 -4.74
N GLN A 120 10.63 -2.19 -6.04
CA GLN A 120 11.90 -2.74 -6.53
C GLN A 120 13.09 -1.84 -6.17
N ALA A 121 12.97 -0.53 -6.40
CA ALA A 121 14.00 0.44 -6.01
C ALA A 121 14.23 0.48 -4.49
N ALA A 122 13.19 0.21 -3.70
CA ALA A 122 13.29 0.06 -2.25
C ALA A 122 13.94 -1.26 -1.80
N GLY A 123 14.02 -2.27 -2.68
CA GLY A 123 14.38 -3.64 -2.32
C GLY A 123 13.28 -4.39 -1.55
N ASP A 124 12.05 -3.88 -1.54
CA ASP A 124 10.93 -4.42 -0.77
C ASP A 124 10.08 -5.37 -1.62
N ARG A 125 10.56 -6.61 -1.74
CA ARG A 125 9.87 -7.67 -2.50
C ARG A 125 8.52 -8.05 -1.88
N MET A 126 8.40 -7.95 -0.56
CA MET A 126 7.17 -8.21 0.18
C MET A 126 6.08 -7.26 -0.26
N TYR A 127 6.38 -5.96 -0.29
CA TYR A 127 5.45 -4.94 -0.77
C TYR A 127 5.23 -5.01 -2.29
N GLY A 128 6.26 -5.32 -3.08
CA GLY A 128 6.08 -5.57 -4.52
C GLY A 128 5.07 -6.68 -4.83
N SER A 129 5.05 -7.73 -4.00
CA SER A 129 4.08 -8.82 -4.13
C SER A 129 2.66 -8.38 -3.79
N TYR A 130 2.48 -7.47 -2.84
CA TYR A 130 1.18 -6.85 -2.56
C TYR A 130 0.66 -6.00 -3.73
N VAL A 131 1.55 -5.28 -4.42
CA VAL A 131 1.18 -4.56 -5.65
C VAL A 131 0.71 -5.54 -6.73
N LEU A 132 1.41 -6.66 -6.91
CA LEU A 132 1.03 -7.71 -7.87
C LEU A 132 -0.30 -8.39 -7.51
N VAL A 133 -0.56 -8.63 -6.22
CA VAL A 133 -1.88 -9.09 -5.71
C VAL A 133 -2.98 -8.10 -6.11
N THR A 134 -2.73 -6.80 -5.95
CA THR A 134 -3.70 -5.76 -6.32
C THR A 134 -3.97 -5.76 -7.84
N MET A 135 -2.92 -5.89 -8.66
CA MET A 135 -3.04 -6.00 -10.11
C MET A 135 -3.77 -7.29 -10.53
N SER A 136 -3.53 -8.41 -9.84
CA SER A 136 -4.19 -9.69 -10.09
C SER A 136 -5.70 -9.58 -9.85
N ARG A 137 -6.10 -8.96 -8.73
CA ARG A 137 -7.52 -8.66 -8.44
C ARG A 137 -8.17 -7.79 -9.50
N GLN A 138 -7.46 -6.76 -9.99
CA GLN A 138 -7.94 -5.94 -11.11
C GLN A 138 -8.12 -6.79 -12.38
N ALA A 139 -7.16 -7.66 -12.70
CA ALA A 139 -7.25 -8.55 -13.86
C ALA A 139 -8.44 -9.52 -13.74
N VAL A 140 -8.72 -10.06 -12.55
CA VAL A 140 -9.93 -10.87 -12.29
C VAL A 140 -11.20 -10.06 -12.55
N TYR A 141 -11.29 -8.84 -12.00
CA TYR A 141 -12.45 -7.97 -12.19
C TYR A 141 -12.73 -7.66 -13.67
N LEU A 142 -11.68 -7.52 -14.47
CA LEU A 142 -11.77 -7.27 -15.91
C LEU A 142 -11.93 -8.53 -16.77
N GLY A 143 -12.00 -9.73 -16.16
CA GLY A 143 -12.12 -11.00 -16.88
C GLY A 143 -10.82 -11.50 -17.52
N HIS A 144 -9.66 -10.92 -17.16
CA HIS A 144 -8.34 -11.30 -17.68
C HIS A 144 -7.71 -12.43 -16.85
N GLY A 145 -8.33 -13.61 -16.82
CA GLY A 145 -7.92 -14.71 -15.93
C GLY A 145 -6.47 -15.16 -16.09
N ARG A 146 -5.94 -15.23 -17.33
CA ARG A 146 -4.54 -15.62 -17.57
C ARG A 146 -3.54 -14.64 -16.95
N GLU A 147 -3.80 -13.34 -17.08
CA GLU A 147 -2.99 -12.29 -16.50
C GLU A 147 -3.05 -12.35 -14.96
N ALA A 148 -4.25 -12.55 -14.40
CA ALA A 148 -4.44 -12.71 -12.97
C ALA A 148 -3.59 -13.85 -12.37
N VAL A 149 -3.62 -15.03 -13.00
CA VAL A 149 -2.81 -16.20 -12.57
C VAL A 149 -1.31 -15.90 -12.67
N GLN A 150 -0.86 -15.27 -13.76
CA GLN A 150 0.55 -14.91 -13.93
C GLN A 150 1.02 -13.94 -12.85
N LEU A 151 0.26 -12.88 -12.59
CA LEU A 151 0.57 -11.89 -11.54
C LEU A 151 0.64 -12.54 -10.16
N ALA A 152 -0.31 -13.43 -9.83
CA ALA A 152 -0.33 -14.16 -8.57
C ALA A 152 0.91 -15.05 -8.40
N ARG A 153 1.33 -15.76 -9.45
CA ARG A 153 2.52 -16.62 -9.42
C ARG A 153 3.82 -15.82 -9.28
N VAL A 154 3.93 -14.67 -9.96
CA VAL A 154 5.08 -13.77 -9.80
C VAL A 154 5.12 -13.21 -8.37
N ALA A 155 3.97 -12.90 -7.78
CA ALA A 155 3.88 -12.47 -6.39
C ALA A 155 4.37 -13.58 -5.43
N GLN A 156 3.96 -14.84 -5.65
CA GLN A 156 4.45 -15.99 -4.88
C GLN A 156 5.98 -16.16 -4.97
N GLN A 157 6.55 -16.00 -6.16
CA GLN A 157 8.00 -16.04 -6.35
C GLN A 157 8.72 -14.89 -5.63
N GLY A 158 8.11 -13.70 -5.61
CA GLY A 158 8.67 -12.50 -4.99
C GLY A 158 8.83 -12.59 -3.48
N VAL A 159 7.84 -13.17 -2.79
CA VAL A 159 7.86 -13.29 -1.32
C VAL A 159 8.74 -14.44 -0.82
N GLY A 160 8.91 -15.49 -1.63
CA GLY A 160 9.70 -16.67 -1.28
C GLY A 160 9.07 -17.55 -0.19
N PRO A 161 9.73 -18.66 0.19
CA PRO A 161 9.18 -19.66 1.09
C PRO A 161 9.08 -19.21 2.56
N SER A 162 9.77 -18.13 2.94
CA SER A 162 9.75 -17.58 4.30
C SER A 162 8.61 -16.57 4.54
N ALA A 163 7.73 -16.37 3.56
CA ALA A 163 6.57 -15.50 3.72
C ALA A 163 5.67 -15.99 4.87
N PRO A 164 5.09 -15.09 5.69
CA PRO A 164 4.13 -15.48 6.71
C PRO A 164 2.98 -16.32 6.14
N PRO A 165 2.45 -17.32 6.87
CA PRO A 165 1.41 -18.21 6.33
C PRO A 165 0.17 -17.47 5.80
N VAL A 166 -0.28 -16.40 6.48
CA VAL A 166 -1.39 -15.54 6.02
C VAL A 166 -1.12 -14.92 4.66
N VAL A 167 0.12 -14.54 4.38
CA VAL A 167 0.49 -14.00 3.07
C VAL A 167 0.45 -15.10 2.00
N GLN A 168 0.97 -16.29 2.32
CA GLN A 168 0.91 -17.43 1.40
C GLN A 168 -0.54 -17.78 1.07
N ALA A 169 -1.41 -17.76 2.08
CA ALA A 169 -2.84 -17.99 1.94
C ALA A 169 -3.47 -16.99 0.96
N LEU A 170 -3.24 -15.69 1.16
CA LEU A 170 -3.73 -14.65 0.26
C LEU A 170 -3.25 -14.85 -1.19
N LEU A 171 -1.97 -15.19 -1.37
CA LEU A 171 -1.38 -15.37 -2.70
C LEU A 171 -1.98 -16.57 -3.46
N HIS A 172 -2.32 -17.64 -2.74
CA HIS A 172 -3.00 -18.80 -3.31
C HIS A 172 -4.48 -18.52 -3.59
N ALA A 173 -5.16 -17.73 -2.73
CA ALA A 173 -6.54 -17.31 -2.94
C ALA A 173 -6.68 -16.48 -4.23
N VAL A 174 -5.80 -15.51 -4.47
CA VAL A 174 -5.86 -14.72 -5.72
C VAL A 174 -5.47 -15.53 -6.96
N GLU A 175 -4.59 -16.52 -6.84
CA GLU A 175 -4.32 -17.47 -7.94
C GLU A 175 -5.58 -18.28 -8.29
N ALA A 176 -6.28 -18.79 -7.27
CA ALA A 176 -7.52 -19.54 -7.44
C ALA A 176 -8.58 -18.73 -8.18
N ARG A 177 -8.75 -17.43 -7.87
CA ARG A 177 -9.68 -16.55 -8.59
C ARG A 177 -9.34 -16.39 -10.07
N GLY A 178 -8.05 -16.26 -10.39
CA GLY A 178 -7.59 -16.25 -11.77
C GLY A 178 -7.98 -17.53 -12.52
N HIS A 179 -7.82 -18.70 -11.89
CA HIS A 179 -8.28 -19.98 -12.45
C HIS A 179 -9.82 -20.06 -12.56
N GLY A 180 -10.55 -19.48 -11.60
CA GLY A 180 -12.00 -19.38 -11.64
C GLY A 180 -12.51 -18.64 -12.88
N VAL A 181 -11.90 -17.49 -13.21
CA VAL A 181 -12.21 -16.73 -14.44
C VAL A 181 -11.98 -17.55 -15.72
N LEU A 182 -11.00 -18.45 -15.71
CA LEU A 182 -10.70 -19.33 -16.85
C LEU A 182 -11.58 -20.59 -16.92
N GLY A 183 -12.40 -20.86 -15.90
CA GLY A 183 -13.15 -22.11 -15.78
C GLY A 183 -12.27 -23.33 -15.47
N GLU A 184 -11.05 -23.12 -15.00
CA GLU A 184 -10.08 -24.19 -14.73
C GLU A 184 -10.32 -24.81 -13.34
N ILE A 185 -11.44 -25.54 -13.20
CA ILE A 185 -11.95 -26.05 -11.91
C ILE A 185 -10.86 -26.76 -11.09
N ARG A 186 -10.11 -27.69 -11.68
CA ARG A 186 -9.06 -28.44 -10.95
C ARG A 186 -7.95 -27.54 -10.42
N ALA A 187 -7.52 -26.55 -11.19
CA ALA A 187 -6.46 -25.64 -10.80
C ALA A 187 -6.95 -24.61 -9.75
N CYS A 188 -8.19 -24.17 -9.88
CA CYS A 188 -8.88 -23.33 -8.90
C CYS A 188 -8.96 -24.05 -7.55
N THR A 189 -9.57 -25.25 -7.50
CA THR A 189 -9.66 -26.05 -6.26
C THR A 189 -8.29 -26.37 -5.67
N GLY A 190 -7.32 -26.73 -6.51
CA GLY A 190 -5.96 -27.00 -6.04
C GLY A 190 -5.28 -25.78 -5.39
N SER A 191 -5.61 -24.57 -5.85
CA SER A 191 -5.07 -23.32 -5.29
C SER A 191 -5.82 -22.92 -4.02
N LEU A 192 -7.15 -23.12 -3.97
CA LEU A 192 -7.97 -22.96 -2.77
C LEU A 192 -7.48 -23.82 -1.60
N VAL A 193 -7.27 -25.12 -1.84
CA VAL A 193 -6.76 -26.04 -0.82
C VAL A 193 -5.38 -25.60 -0.30
N ARG A 194 -4.53 -24.98 -1.14
CA ARG A 194 -3.26 -24.40 -0.66
C ARG A 194 -3.48 -23.14 0.17
N ALA A 195 -4.47 -22.32 -0.18
CA ALA A 195 -4.84 -21.13 0.59
C ALA A 195 -5.34 -21.50 1.99
N GLU A 196 -6.28 -22.45 2.08
CA GLU A 196 -6.84 -22.96 3.35
C GLU A 196 -5.73 -23.53 4.25
N ARG A 197 -4.90 -24.42 3.73
CA ARG A 197 -3.78 -25.02 4.51
C ARG A 197 -2.78 -23.99 5.01
N ALA A 198 -2.48 -22.96 4.21
CA ALA A 198 -1.59 -21.89 4.63
C ALA A 198 -2.22 -21.03 5.73
N LEU A 199 -3.54 -20.81 5.65
CA LEU A 199 -4.27 -20.05 6.67
C LEU A 199 -4.38 -20.83 7.99
N GLU A 200 -4.64 -22.14 7.94
CA GLU A 200 -4.63 -23.04 9.10
C GLU A 200 -3.28 -23.05 9.83
N ALA A 201 -2.17 -22.82 9.11
CA ALA A 201 -0.83 -22.75 9.67
C ALA A 201 -0.50 -21.39 10.32
N ALA A 202 -1.33 -20.36 10.12
CA ALA A 202 -1.12 -19.03 10.68
C ALA A 202 -1.30 -19.03 12.20
N ARG A 203 -0.46 -18.26 12.91
CA ARG A 203 -0.49 -18.19 14.38
C ARG A 203 -0.72 -16.77 14.87
N ALA A 204 -1.39 -16.67 16.02
CA ALA A 204 -1.48 -15.42 16.75
C ALA A 204 -0.07 -14.95 17.14
N GLY A 205 0.31 -13.75 16.70
CA GLY A 205 1.62 -13.15 16.97
C GLY A 205 2.63 -13.25 15.83
N ASP A 206 2.28 -13.85 14.69
CA ASP A 206 3.12 -13.78 13.49
C ASP A 206 3.33 -12.31 13.05
N ASP A 207 4.55 -11.97 12.62
CA ASP A 207 4.83 -10.64 12.06
C ASP A 207 4.24 -10.52 10.66
N VAL A 208 2.98 -10.10 10.60
CA VAL A 208 2.20 -9.99 9.36
C VAL A 208 2.23 -8.55 8.84
N PRO A 209 2.59 -8.34 7.56
CA PRO A 209 2.51 -7.03 6.91
C PRO A 209 1.11 -6.45 7.03
N HIS A 210 1.00 -5.12 7.24
CA HIS A 210 -0.28 -4.46 7.50
C HIS A 210 -1.40 -4.77 6.49
N TRP A 211 -1.06 -4.99 5.21
CA TRP A 211 -2.01 -5.29 4.14
C TRP A 211 -2.53 -6.73 4.14
N ALA A 212 -1.88 -7.64 4.86
CA ALA A 212 -2.30 -9.03 5.01
C ALA A 212 -3.01 -9.30 6.35
N ARG A 213 -2.95 -8.36 7.31
CA ARG A 213 -3.46 -8.58 8.67
C ARG A 213 -4.96 -8.87 8.76
N LEU A 214 -5.73 -8.37 7.80
CA LEU A 214 -7.18 -8.58 7.76
C LEU A 214 -7.57 -9.87 7.02
N PHE A 215 -6.62 -10.58 6.40
CA PHE A 215 -6.92 -11.80 5.67
C PHE A 215 -7.10 -12.96 6.63
N ASP A 216 -8.35 -13.40 6.80
CA ASP A 216 -8.78 -14.48 7.68
C ASP A 216 -9.72 -15.44 6.92
N GLU A 217 -10.35 -16.37 7.65
CA GLU A 217 -11.26 -17.35 7.06
C GLU A 217 -12.48 -16.67 6.40
N ALA A 218 -12.96 -15.57 6.98
CA ALA A 218 -14.09 -14.83 6.44
C ALA A 218 -13.72 -14.11 5.13
N GLN A 219 -12.54 -13.50 5.07
CA GLN A 219 -12.01 -12.92 3.82
C GLN A 219 -11.71 -13.99 2.78
N LEU A 220 -11.19 -15.16 3.17
CA LEU A 220 -10.98 -16.26 2.23
C LEU A 220 -12.30 -16.74 1.64
N ALA A 221 -13.36 -16.82 2.46
CA ALA A 221 -14.70 -17.16 1.99
C ALA A 221 -15.30 -16.10 1.08
N ASP A 222 -15.06 -14.80 1.33
CA ASP A 222 -15.54 -13.70 0.48
C ASP A 222 -14.90 -13.68 -0.93
N GLU A 223 -13.74 -14.31 -1.11
CA GLU A 223 -13.07 -14.38 -2.41
C GLU A 223 -13.78 -15.30 -3.42
N PHE A 224 -14.81 -16.07 -3.02
CA PHE A 224 -15.52 -17.09 -3.84
C PHE A 224 -17.04 -17.13 -3.61
#